data_AF-A0A8T6G2L3-F1
#
_entry.id   AF-A0A8T6G2L3-F1
#
_cell.length_a   1.000
_cell.length_b   1.000
_cell.length_c   1.000
_cell.angle_alpha   90.00
_cell.angle_beta   90.00
_cell.angle_gamma   90.00
#
_symmetry.space_group_name_H-M   'P 1'
#
loop_
_entity.id
_entity.type
_entity.pdbx_description
1 polymer ?
#
loop_
_entity_poly.entity_id
_entity_poly.type
_entity_poly.pdbx_seq_one_letter_code
_entity_poly.pdbx_strand_id
1 'polypeptide(L)'
;MQDLSEQTPSKILFLILDGLGGMPHPDVGQSELEVARIPNLDRFAGLSICGVTDPIAPGITPGSGPSHLALFGYDPIRFDIGRAILTAQGIHFPIGPNVVCIRAQFATV
;
A
#
# COMPACT_ATOMS: atom_id res chain seq x y z
N MET A 1 -13.28 -6.76 23.40
CA MET A 1 -12.31 -6.46 22.33
C MET A 1 -11.18 -7.46 22.57
N GLN A 2 -11.05 -8.50 21.74
CA GLN A 2 -9.89 -9.39 21.82
C GLN A 2 -8.65 -8.55 21.50
N ASP A 3 -7.57 -8.74 22.25
CA ASP A 3 -6.29 -8.13 21.90
C ASP A 3 -5.87 -8.67 20.52
N LEU A 4 -5.88 -7.79 19.52
CA LEU A 4 -5.53 -8.11 18.12
C LEU A 4 -4.01 -8.25 17.92
N SER A 5 -3.23 -8.26 18.99
CA SER A 5 -1.78 -8.28 18.95
C SER A 5 -1.22 -9.18 20.05
N GLU A 6 -0.27 -10.03 19.67
CA GLU A 6 0.53 -10.83 20.61
C GLU A 6 1.86 -10.12 20.86
N GLN A 7 2.28 -10.04 22.13
CA GLN A 7 3.59 -9.47 22.44
C GLN A 7 4.70 -10.47 22.15
N THR A 8 5.67 -10.05 21.34
CA THR A 8 6.90 -10.78 21.06
C THR A 8 8.10 -10.03 21.60
N PRO A 9 9.21 -10.72 21.94
CA PRO A 9 10.46 -10.06 22.34
C PRO A 9 11.10 -9.25 21.20
N SER A 10 10.69 -9.49 19.95
CA SER A 10 11.12 -8.76 18.75
C SER A 10 10.07 -7.73 18.32
N LYS A 11 10.51 -6.79 17.48
CA LYS A 11 9.65 -5.82 16.80
C LYS A 11 9.49 -6.19 15.33
N ILE A 12 8.33 -5.86 14.76
CA ILE A 12 8.07 -6.00 13.33
C ILE A 12 8.31 -4.66 12.65
N LEU A 13 9.11 -4.65 11.58
CA LEU A 13 9.22 -3.53 10.65
C LEU A 13 8.51 -3.93 9.36
N PHE A 14 7.42 -3.25 9.04
CA PHE A 14 6.71 -3.43 7.78
C PHE A 14 6.98 -2.23 6.86
N LEU A 15 7.79 -2.45 5.81
CA LEU A 15 8.19 -1.42 4.86
C LEU A 15 7.41 -1.59 3.55
N ILE A 16 6.66 -0.55 3.16
CA ILE A 16 5.89 -0.51 1.92
C ILE A 16 6.58 0.48 0.97
N LEU A 17 6.98 0.00 -0.20
CA LEU A 17 7.50 0.84 -1.28
C LEU A 17 6.36 1.08 -2.28
N ASP A 18 5.82 2.31 -2.30
CA ASP A 18 4.66 2.65 -3.15
C ASP A 18 5.03 2.55 -4.63
N GLY A 19 4.18 1.88 -5.42
CA GLY A 19 4.42 1.68 -6.84
C GLY A 19 5.67 0.86 -7.20
N LEU A 20 6.14 -0.04 -6.32
CA LEU A 20 7.36 -0.83 -6.56
C LEU A 20 7.27 -1.77 -7.78
N GLY A 21 6.07 -2.30 -8.05
CA GLY A 21 5.85 -3.22 -9.16
C GLY A 21 6.10 -2.52 -10.50
N GLY A 22 6.82 -3.19 -11.39
CA GLY A 22 7.21 -2.68 -12.70
C GLY A 22 7.03 -3.72 -13.79
N MET A 23 7.07 -3.28 -15.04
CA MET A 23 7.03 -4.14 -16.22
C MET A 23 8.39 -4.11 -16.93
N PRO A 24 8.82 -5.21 -17.56
CA PRO A 24 10.05 -5.20 -18.35
C PRO A 24 10.02 -4.13 -19.43
N HIS A 25 11.03 -3.25 -19.45
CA HIS A 25 11.16 -2.25 -20.51
C HIS A 25 11.47 -2.94 -21.84
N PRO A 26 10.82 -2.57 -22.98
CA PRO A 26 10.99 -3.26 -24.26
C PRO A 26 12.45 -3.40 -24.73
N ASP A 27 13.26 -2.37 -24.50
CA ASP A 27 14.67 -2.35 -24.96
C ASP A 27 15.66 -3.04 -24.00
N VAL A 28 15.32 -3.16 -22.72
CA VAL A 28 16.23 -3.66 -21.67
C VAL A 28 15.85 -5.08 -21.23
N GLY A 29 14.58 -5.46 -21.38
CA GLY A 29 14.06 -6.76 -20.96
C GLY A 29 13.96 -6.96 -19.44
N GLN A 30 14.14 -5.89 -18.66
CA GLN A 30 14.12 -5.88 -17.20
C GLN A 30 13.19 -4.78 -16.69
N SER A 31 12.59 -4.99 -15.52
CA SER A 31 11.84 -3.99 -14.76
C SER A 31 12.76 -2.94 -14.13
N GLU A 32 12.18 -1.83 -13.69
CA GLU A 32 12.89 -0.75 -13.01
C GLU A 32 13.61 -1.23 -11.74
N LEU A 33 13.02 -2.17 -11.00
CA LEU A 33 13.60 -2.74 -9.79
C LEU A 33 14.82 -3.61 -10.10
N GLU A 34 14.79 -4.36 -11.20
CA GLU A 34 15.90 -5.22 -11.64
C GLU A 34 17.08 -4.42 -12.19
N VAL A 35 16.83 -3.26 -12.79
CA VAL A 35 17.89 -2.36 -13.30
C VAL A 35 18.52 -1.53 -12.16
N ALA A 36 17.77 -1.25 -11.10
CA ALA A 36 18.25 -0.43 -10.00
C ALA A 36 19.42 -1.10 -9.24
N ARG A 37 20.42 -0.31 -8.84
CA ARG A 37 21.50 -0.79 -7.96
C ARG A 37 21.06 -0.77 -6.50
N ILE A 38 20.52 -1.89 -6.01
CA ILE A 38 19.89 -2.02 -4.68
C ILE A 38 20.55 -3.10 -3.80
N PRO A 39 21.88 -3.01 -3.53
CA PRO A 39 22.65 -4.10 -2.91
C PRO A 39 22.15 -4.51 -1.52
N ASN A 40 21.52 -3.59 -0.78
CA ASN A 40 20.95 -3.90 0.53
C ASN A 40 19.68 -4.75 0.39
N LEU A 41 18.80 -4.42 -0.56
CA LEU A 41 17.57 -5.16 -0.80
C LEU A 41 17.88 -6.53 -1.40
N ASP A 42 18.84 -6.61 -2.31
CA ASP A 42 19.33 -7.87 -2.89
C ASP A 42 19.89 -8.80 -1.80
N ARG A 43 20.71 -8.24 -0.90
CA ARG A 43 21.25 -9.00 0.25
C ARG A 43 20.14 -9.47 1.19
N PHE A 44 19.14 -8.63 1.46
CA PHE A 44 18.00 -9.04 2.28
C PHE A 44 17.19 -10.14 1.61
N ALA A 45 16.90 -10.03 0.31
CA ALA A 45 16.20 -11.05 -0.45
C ALA A 45 16.94 -12.40 -0.43
N GLY A 46 18.26 -12.40 -0.59
CA GLY A 46 19.10 -13.61 -0.53
C GLY A 46 19.19 -14.28 0.85
N LEU A 47 18.85 -13.56 1.93
CA LEU A 47 18.85 -14.07 3.31
C LEU A 47 17.44 -14.35 3.85
N SER A 48 16.39 -14.13 3.04
CA SER A 48 14.99 -14.14 3.48
C SER A 48 14.13 -15.04 2.59
N ILE A 49 12.84 -15.11 2.92
CA ILE A 49 11.83 -15.72 2.05
C ILE A 49 11.21 -14.61 1.21
N CYS A 50 11.23 -14.80 -0.11
CA CYS A 50 10.57 -13.90 -1.07
C CYS A 50 9.24 -14.50 -1.53
N GLY A 51 8.32 -13.64 -1.96
CA GLY A 51 7.03 -14.03 -2.49
C GLY A 51 6.40 -12.91 -3.33
N VAL A 52 5.26 -13.22 -3.92
CA VAL A 52 4.43 -12.28 -4.69
C VAL A 52 3.10 -12.12 -3.97
N THR A 53 2.53 -10.93 -4.02
CA THR A 53 1.23 -10.63 -3.41
C THR A 53 0.33 -9.96 -4.42
N ASP A 54 -0.94 -10.38 -4.48
CA ASP A 54 -2.02 -9.66 -5.13
C ASP A 54 -2.76 -8.87 -4.05
N PRO A 55 -2.62 -7.52 -3.99
CA PRO A 55 -3.19 -6.75 -2.88
C PRO A 55 -4.72 -6.86 -2.77
N ILE A 56 -5.43 -7.15 -3.86
CA ILE A 56 -6.88 -7.35 -3.85
C ILE A 56 -7.22 -8.73 -4.42
N ALA A 57 -6.97 -8.93 -5.71
CA ALA A 57 -7.14 -10.20 -6.40
C ALA A 57 -6.39 -10.17 -7.75
N PRO A 58 -6.13 -11.32 -8.38
CA PRO A 58 -5.50 -11.38 -9.69
C PRO A 58 -6.23 -10.51 -10.71
N GLY A 59 -5.48 -9.63 -11.38
CA GLY A 59 -6.01 -8.73 -12.42
C GLY A 59 -6.78 -7.51 -11.91
N ILE A 60 -6.89 -7.29 -10.59
CA ILE A 60 -7.49 -6.08 -10.03
C ILE A 60 -6.40 -5.06 -9.73
N THR A 61 -6.36 -3.96 -10.49
CA THR A 61 -5.46 -2.83 -10.22
C THR A 61 -5.97 -2.04 -9.01
N PRO A 62 -5.21 -2.01 -7.89
CA PRO A 62 -5.71 -1.42 -6.68
C PRO A 62 -5.32 0.07 -6.57
N GLY A 63 -6.23 0.89 -6.05
CA GLY A 63 -5.89 2.24 -5.60
C GLY A 63 -5.18 2.19 -4.25
N SER A 64 -4.36 3.20 -3.93
CA SER A 64 -3.58 3.26 -2.68
C SER A 64 -4.43 3.06 -1.40
N GLY A 65 -5.69 3.52 -1.35
CA GLY A 65 -6.56 3.30 -0.19
C GLY A 65 -6.87 1.81 0.05
N PRO A 66 -7.57 1.14 -0.89
CA PRO A 66 -7.82 -0.29 -0.84
C PRO A 66 -6.56 -1.15 -0.64
N SER A 67 -5.44 -0.83 -1.32
CA SER A 67 -4.17 -1.57 -1.15
C SER A 67 -3.69 -1.56 0.30
N HIS A 68 -3.71 -0.40 0.96
CA HIS A 68 -3.23 -0.30 2.33
C HIS A 68 -4.16 -1.04 3.30
N LEU A 69 -5.48 -1.01 3.09
CA LEU A 69 -6.41 -1.78 3.91
C LEU A 69 -6.11 -3.29 3.85
N ALA A 70 -5.88 -3.81 2.65
CA ALA A 70 -5.50 -5.21 2.47
C ALA A 70 -4.17 -5.57 3.14
N LEU A 71 -3.15 -4.71 3.03
CA LEU A 71 -1.85 -4.91 3.69
C LEU A 71 -1.97 -4.96 5.22
N PHE A 72 -2.96 -4.26 5.81
CA PHE A 72 -3.26 -4.31 7.24
C PHE A 72 -4.28 -5.38 7.63
N GLY A 73 -4.65 -6.28 6.71
CA GLY A 73 -5.50 -7.44 6.99
C GLY A 73 -7.02 -7.17 6.90
N TYR A 74 -7.43 -6.02 6.39
CA TYR A 74 -8.85 -5.73 6.13
C TYR A 74 -9.22 -6.17 4.72
N ASP A 75 -10.42 -6.73 4.56
CA ASP A 75 -11.00 -7.00 3.24
C ASP A 75 -11.34 -5.67 2.53
N PRO A 76 -10.62 -5.28 1.48
CA PRO A 76 -10.81 -3.98 0.83
C PRO A 76 -12.11 -3.91 0.00
N ILE A 77 -12.74 -5.04 -0.31
CA ILE A 77 -14.03 -5.11 -1.01
C ILE A 77 -15.17 -4.90 -0.02
N ARG A 78 -15.03 -5.46 1.20
CA ARG A 78 -16.00 -5.28 2.27
C ARG A 78 -15.90 -3.90 2.92
N PHE A 79 -14.69 -3.40 3.14
CA PHE A 79 -14.41 -2.13 3.80
C PHE A 79 -14.03 -1.06 2.77
N ASP A 80 -15.00 -0.64 1.96
CA ASP A 80 -14.80 0.45 0.99
C ASP A 80 -14.78 1.81 1.69
N ILE A 81 -13.56 2.32 1.94
CA ILE A 81 -13.35 3.65 2.50
C ILE A 81 -13.09 4.64 1.37
N GLY A 82 -14.00 5.60 1.21
CA GLY A 82 -13.87 6.65 0.20
C GLY A 82 -12.55 7.44 0.30
N ARG A 83 -11.90 7.69 -0.84
CA ARG A 83 -10.59 8.38 -0.91
C ARG A 83 -10.58 9.77 -0.23
N ALA A 84 -11.70 10.48 -0.28
CA ALA A 84 -11.82 11.80 0.35
C ALA A 84 -11.76 11.71 1.89
N ILE A 85 -12.33 10.66 2.48
CA ILE A 85 -12.27 10.40 3.93
C ILE A 85 -10.83 10.13 4.36
N LEU A 86 -10.10 9.28 3.62
CA LEU A 86 -8.69 9.01 3.89
C LEU A 86 -7.83 10.29 3.82
N THR A 87 -8.11 11.16 2.86
CA THR A 87 -7.39 12.42 2.68
C THR A 87 -7.70 13.41 3.83
N ALA A 88 -8.97 13.50 4.23
CA ALA A 88 -9.39 14.33 5.35
C ALA A 88 -8.78 13.86 6.69
N GLN A 89 -8.70 12.54 6.93
CA GLN A 89 -7.95 12.00 8.06
C GLN A 89 -6.46 12.34 8.01
N GLY A 90 -5.86 12.34 6.82
CA GLY A 90 -4.46 12.71 6.62
C GLY A 90 -4.10 14.14 7.03
N ILE A 91 -5.09 15.04 7.12
CA ILE A 91 -4.93 16.41 7.65
C ILE A 91 -5.50 16.56 9.07
N HIS A 92 -5.77 15.45 9.75
CA HIS A 92 -6.38 15.39 11.08
C HIS A 92 -7.75 16.10 11.17
N PHE A 93 -8.50 16.12 10.07
CA PHE A 93 -9.85 16.65 10.08
C PHE A 93 -10.78 15.71 10.86
N PRO A 94 -11.62 16.20 11.79
CA PRO A 94 -12.54 15.36 12.53
C PRO A 94 -13.62 14.80 11.61
N ILE A 95 -13.71 13.47 11.51
CA ILE A 95 -14.72 12.77 10.71
C ILE A 95 -15.73 12.11 11.64
N GLY A 96 -17.01 12.24 11.29
CA GLY A 96 -18.12 11.62 12.00
C GLY A 96 -19.13 10.99 11.02
N PRO A 97 -20.15 10.28 11.53
CA PRO A 97 -21.09 9.49 10.72
C PRO A 97 -21.91 10.31 9.72
N ASN A 98 -22.01 11.63 9.89
CA ASN A 98 -22.78 12.52 9.01
C ASN A 98 -21.89 13.52 8.25
N VAL A 99 -20.59 13.22 8.11
CA VAL A 99 -19.64 14.07 7.39
C VAL A 99 -19.46 13.55 5.97
N VAL A 100 -19.68 14.42 4.98
CA VAL A 100 -19.33 14.15 3.58
C VAL A 100 -18.02 14.87 3.26
N CYS A 101 -17.02 14.11 2.85
CA CYS A 101 -15.72 14.65 2.43
C CYS A 101 -15.64 14.74 0.91
N ILE A 102 -15.09 15.84 0.42
CA ILE A 102 -14.80 16.04 -1.01
C ILE A 102 -13.31 16.34 -1.16
N ARG A 103 -12.68 15.72 -2.16
CA ARG A 103 -11.32 16.07 -2.56
C ARG A 103 -11.40 17.09 -3.69
N ALA A 104 -10.82 18.26 -3.48
CA ALA A 104 -10.72 19.32 -4.48
C ALA A 104 -9.26 19.52 -4.91
N GLN A 105 -9.10 20.09 -6.10
CA GLN A 105 -7.83 20.58 -6.64
C GLN A 105 -8.06 22.00 -7.14
N PHE A 106 -7.08 22.88 -6.96
CA PHE A 106 -7.14 24.21 -7.57
C PHE A 106 -6.97 24.10 -9.09
N ALA A 107 -7.73 24.90 -9.83
CA ALA A 107 -7.68 24.99 -11.29
C ALA A 107 -7.83 26.45 -11.72
N THR A 108 -7.28 26.79 -12.89
CA THR A 108 -7.46 28.10 -13.54
C THR A 108 -8.68 28.06 -14.45
N VAL A 109 -9.47 29.13 -14.45
CA VAL A 109 -10.66 29.31 -15.29
C VAL A 109 -10.32 30.18 -16.49
#